data_AF-A0A5C9DZS2-F1
#
_entry.id   AF-A0A5C9DZS2-F1
#
_cell.length_a   1.000
_cell.length_b   1.000
_cell.length_c   1.000
_cell.angle_alpha   90.00
_cell.angle_beta   90.00
_cell.angle_gamma   90.00
#
_symmetry.space_group_name_H-M   'P 1'
#
loop_
_entity.id
_entity.type
_entity.pdbx_description
1 polymer ?
#
loop_
_entity_poly.entity_id
_entity_poly.type
_entity_poly.pdbx_seq_one_letter_code
_entity_poly.pdbx_strand_id
1 'polypeptide(L)'
;MNIEGAYISRIGILGSPSSASMINRIIINPIDETQYTITGRSDMTFRESCLYDWPFQNIRIDSKWYIFSENETDISNLPLSRYDGIAWIRTE
;
A
#
# COMPACT_ATOMS: atom_id res chain seq x y z
N MET A 1 28.39 -13.20 35.04
CA MET A 1 26.93 -13.29 35.24
C MET A 1 26.50 -12.11 36.10
N ASN A 2 25.95 -11.08 35.47
CA ASN A 2 24.72 -10.39 35.86
C ASN A 2 24.47 -9.31 34.81
N ILE A 3 23.23 -9.29 34.36
CA ILE A 3 22.66 -8.54 33.25
C ILE A 3 21.92 -7.40 33.91
N GLU A 4 22.21 -6.14 33.59
CA GLU A 4 21.22 -5.05 33.62
C GLU A 4 21.58 -4.03 32.54
N GLY A 5 20.59 -3.75 31.70
CA GLY A 5 20.74 -2.92 30.52
C GLY A 5 20.60 -1.43 30.81
N ALA A 6 21.12 -0.65 29.85
CA ALA A 6 20.63 0.66 29.48
C ALA A 6 21.36 1.05 28.18
N TYR A 7 20.73 0.86 27.02
CA TYR A 7 21.20 1.50 25.79
C TYR A 7 20.71 2.95 25.81
N ILE A 8 21.59 3.83 26.31
CA ILE A 8 21.49 5.27 26.07
C ILE A 8 22.19 5.53 24.74
N SER A 9 21.42 5.91 23.72
CA SER A 9 21.99 6.52 22.50
C SER A 9 21.45 7.92 22.34
N ARG A 10 22.32 8.84 22.74
CA ARG A 10 22.26 10.29 22.66
C ARG A 10 22.27 10.75 21.19
N ILE A 11 21.34 11.64 20.89
CA ILE A 11 21.23 12.56 19.74
C ILE A 11 22.38 12.55 18.71
N GLY A 12 22.03 12.31 17.44
CA GLY A 12 22.74 12.89 16.30
C GLY A 12 22.61 12.13 14.96
N ILE A 13 21.50 12.31 14.21
CA ILE A 13 21.55 12.28 12.73
C ILE A 13 20.55 13.33 12.20
N LEU A 14 21.09 14.33 11.50
CA LEU A 14 20.34 15.23 10.62
C LEU A 14 19.84 14.44 9.40
N GLY A 15 18.52 14.44 9.19
CA GLY A 15 17.87 14.21 7.89
C GLY A 15 16.96 12.98 7.80
N SER A 16 15.65 13.19 7.64
CA SER A 16 14.75 12.34 6.84
C SER A 16 13.46 13.14 6.55
N PRO A 17 13.03 13.30 5.29
CA PRO A 17 11.83 14.08 4.98
C PRO A 17 10.63 13.37 5.61
N SER A 18 9.78 14.14 6.34
CA SER A 18 8.45 13.79 6.83
C SER A 18 8.18 12.29 6.98
N SER A 19 8.12 11.77 8.20
CA SER A 19 7.70 10.39 8.52
C SER A 19 6.35 10.05 7.87
N ALA A 20 6.37 9.70 6.59
CA ALA A 20 5.20 9.29 5.85
C ALA A 20 4.84 7.92 6.42
N SER A 21 3.74 7.87 7.16
CA SER A 21 3.24 6.61 7.69
C SER A 21 3.00 5.66 6.52
N MET A 22 3.67 4.51 6.57
CA MET A 22 3.40 3.43 5.63
C MET A 22 2.04 2.82 5.99
N ILE A 23 1.19 2.62 4.98
CA ILE A 23 -0.16 2.11 5.10
C ILE A 23 -0.28 0.85 4.24
N ASN A 24 -0.95 -0.16 4.78
CA ASN A 24 -1.32 -1.38 4.07
C ASN A 24 -2.77 -1.29 3.61
N ARG A 25 -3.05 -1.78 2.40
CA ARG A 25 -4.41 -1.93 1.85
C ARG A 25 -4.59 -3.29 1.22
N ILE A 26 -5.80 -3.82 1.30
CA ILE A 26 -6.17 -5.09 0.70
C ILE A 26 -6.87 -4.80 -0.63
N ILE A 27 -6.35 -5.40 -1.69
CA ILE A 27 -6.95 -5.42 -3.03
C ILE A 27 -7.32 -6.85 -3.37
N ILE A 28 -8.58 -7.08 -3.75
CA ILE A 28 -9.08 -8.39 -4.14
C ILE A 28 -9.12 -8.48 -5.67
N ASN A 29 -8.65 -9.59 -6.22
CA ASN A 29 -8.94 -9.93 -7.60
C ASN A 29 -10.29 -10.66 -7.67
N PRO A 30 -11.32 -10.11 -8.35
CA PRO A 30 -12.64 -10.72 -8.41
C PRO A 30 -12.69 -12.00 -9.27
N ILE A 31 -11.67 -12.31 -10.06
CA ILE A 31 -11.64 -13.50 -10.94
C ILE A 31 -11.40 -14.78 -10.14
N ASP A 32 -10.51 -14.72 -9.15
CA ASP A 32 -10.06 -15.87 -8.36
C ASP A 32 -10.20 -15.68 -6.84
N GLU A 33 -10.80 -14.56 -6.43
CA GLU A 33 -11.00 -14.15 -5.03
C GLU A 33 -9.70 -14.00 -4.23
N THR A 34 -8.54 -13.92 -4.91
CA THR A 34 -7.24 -13.75 -4.24
C THR A 34 -7.12 -12.36 -3.65
N GLN A 35 -6.68 -12.30 -2.39
CA GLN A 35 -6.40 -11.06 -1.68
C GLN A 35 -4.91 -10.72 -1.78
N TYR A 36 -4.63 -9.49 -2.20
CA TYR A 36 -3.29 -8.93 -2.29
C TYR A 36 -3.16 -7.78 -1.31
N THR A 37 -2.02 -7.71 -0.61
CA THR A 37 -1.69 -6.54 0.21
C THR A 37 -0.78 -5.62 -0.60
N ILE A 38 -1.17 -4.37 -0.72
CA ILE A 38 -0.30 -3.30 -1.22
C ILE A 38 0.16 -2.45 -0.04
N THR A 39 1.38 -1.94 -0.13
CA THR A 39 2.01 -1.15 0.93
C THR A 39 2.63 0.10 0.32
N GLY A 40 2.28 1.27 0.85
CA GLY A 40 2.83 2.52 0.36
C GLY A 40 2.69 3.63 1.39
N ARG A 41 3.25 4.80 1.07
CA ARG A 41 3.06 5.99 1.91
C ARG A 41 1.60 6.41 1.91
N SER A 42 1.17 7.07 2.98
CA SER A 42 -0.19 7.57 3.13
C SER A 42 -0.67 8.50 2.00
N ASP A 43 0.25 9.19 1.34
CA ASP A 43 0.00 10.11 0.22
C ASP A 43 0.18 9.47 -1.17
N MET A 44 0.79 8.28 -1.26
CA MET A 44 0.83 7.53 -2.52
C MET A 44 -0.57 7.10 -2.92
N THR A 45 -0.84 7.10 -4.22
CA THR A 45 -2.10 6.58 -4.76
C THR A 45 -2.14 5.06 -4.73
N PHE A 46 -3.34 4.48 -4.82
CA PHE A 46 -3.51 3.04 -5.03
C PHE A 46 -2.72 2.55 -6.26
N ARG A 47 -2.80 3.30 -7.37
CA ARG A 47 -2.09 2.97 -8.61
C ARG A 47 -0.57 3.00 -8.45
N GLU A 48 -0.02 4.04 -7.82
CA GLU A 48 1.43 4.12 -7.58
C GLU A 48 1.92 2.99 -6.65
N SER A 49 1.16 2.67 -5.61
CA SER A 49 1.48 1.58 -4.67
C SER A 49 1.53 0.22 -5.39
N CYS A 50 0.54 -0.09 -6.23
CA CYS A 50 0.54 -1.30 -7.05
C CYS A 50 1.71 -1.32 -8.06
N LEU A 51 2.03 -0.19 -8.70
CA LEU A 51 3.11 -0.14 -9.69
C LEU A 51 4.50 -0.27 -9.07
N TYR A 52 4.66 0.17 -7.83
CA TYR A 52 5.92 0.08 -7.10
C TYR A 52 6.32 -1.36 -6.79
N ASP A 53 5.36 -2.19 -6.36
CA ASP A 53 5.56 -3.61 -6.08
C ASP A 53 4.32 -4.39 -6.55
N TRP A 54 4.32 -4.78 -7.83
CA TRP A 54 3.17 -5.36 -8.51
C TRP A 54 2.81 -6.75 -7.96
N PRO A 55 1.72 -6.90 -7.18
CA PRO A 55 1.45 -8.15 -6.48
C PRO A 55 0.58 -9.12 -7.29
N PHE A 56 -0.07 -8.65 -8.36
CA PHE A 56 -1.09 -9.41 -9.08
C PHE A 56 -0.45 -10.41 -10.05
N GLN A 57 -0.60 -11.71 -9.77
CA GLN A 57 0.07 -12.76 -10.54
C GLN A 57 -0.59 -13.03 -11.90
N ASN A 58 -1.90 -12.82 -12.01
CA ASN A 58 -2.71 -13.12 -13.18
C ASN A 58 -3.21 -11.86 -13.94
N ILE A 59 -2.78 -10.67 -13.51
CA ILE A 59 -3.07 -9.41 -14.20
C ILE A 59 -1.72 -8.84 -14.63
N ARG A 60 -1.59 -8.49 -15.91
CA ARG A 60 -0.35 -7.91 -16.42
C ARG A 60 -0.25 -6.44 -16.02
N ILE A 61 0.93 -6.01 -15.58
CA ILE A 61 1.18 -4.62 -15.16
C ILE A 61 0.91 -3.60 -16.28
N ASP A 62 1.12 -4.00 -17.54
CA ASP A 62 0.97 -3.18 -18.75
C ASP A 62 -0.46 -3.17 -19.32
N SER A 63 -1.39 -3.97 -18.77
CA SER A 63 -2.78 -3.95 -19.21
C SER A 63 -3.53 -2.71 -18.70
N LYS A 64 -4.74 -2.48 -19.20
CA LYS A 64 -5.64 -1.47 -18.65
C LYS A 64 -6.32 -2.03 -17.41
N TRP A 65 -6.09 -1.41 -16.26
CA TRP A 65 -6.63 -1.84 -14.97
C TRP A 65 -6.90 -0.65 -14.04
N TYR A 66 -7.84 -0.86 -13.13
CA TYR A 66 -8.30 0.14 -12.15
C TYR A 66 -8.62 -0.54 -10.82
N ILE A 67 -8.58 0.25 -9.75
CA ILE A 67 -8.94 -0.16 -8.40
C ILE A 67 -10.27 0.49 -8.02
N PHE A 68 -11.24 -0.32 -7.61
CA PHE A 68 -12.59 0.12 -7.24
C PHE A 68 -12.89 -0.17 -5.78
N SER A 69 -13.63 0.73 -5.13
CA SER A 69 -14.18 0.50 -3.77
C SER A 69 -15.46 -0.35 -3.78
N GLU A 70 -15.95 -0.69 -2.59
CA GLU A 70 -17.26 -1.33 -2.30
C GLU A 70 -18.45 -0.75 -3.06
N ASN A 71 -18.43 0.55 -3.36
CA ASN A 71 -19.50 1.25 -4.05
C ASN A 71 -19.21 1.43 -5.55
N GLU A 72 -18.33 0.62 -6.12
CA GLU A 72 -17.91 0.69 -7.53
C GLU A 72 -17.33 2.04 -7.96
N THR A 73 -16.77 2.80 -7.01
CA THR A 73 -16.09 4.06 -7.30
C THR A 73 -14.63 3.78 -7.64
N ASP A 74 -14.14 4.31 -8.76
CA ASP A 74 -12.70 4.24 -9.09
C ASP A 74 -11.89 5.06 -8.08
N ILE A 75 -11.02 4.36 -7.35
CA ILE A 75 -10.12 4.93 -6.35
C ILE A 75 -8.65 4.83 -6.77
N SER A 76 -8.36 4.46 -8.01
CA SER A 76 -6.99 4.24 -8.52
C SER A 76 -6.04 5.41 -8.23
N ASN A 77 -6.57 6.64 -8.35
CA ASN A 77 -5.83 7.89 -8.16
C ASN A 77 -6.06 8.53 -6.78
N LEU A 78 -6.75 7.86 -5.86
CA LEU A 78 -6.89 8.34 -4.50
C LEU A 78 -5.65 7.94 -3.68
N PRO A 79 -5.18 8.81 -2.75
CA PRO A 79 -4.20 8.43 -1.76
C PRO A 79 -4.65 7.23 -0.91
N LEU A 80 -3.73 6.34 -0.51
CA LEU A 80 -4.03 5.18 0.34
C LEU A 80 -4.74 5.58 1.64
N SER A 81 -4.42 6.76 2.20
CA SER A 81 -5.05 7.30 3.41
C SER A 81 -6.51 7.70 3.24
N ARG A 82 -7.01 7.87 2.01
CA ARG A 82 -8.36 8.39 1.73
C ARG A 82 -9.43 7.31 1.64
N TYR A 83 -9.04 6.03 1.62
CA TYR A 83 -9.95 4.91 1.64
C TYR A 83 -9.43 3.83 2.58
N ASP A 84 -10.30 3.36 3.48
CA ASP A 84 -10.01 2.33 4.47
C ASP A 84 -11.13 1.28 4.40
N GLY A 85 -11.04 0.42 3.39
CA GLY A 85 -12.03 -0.60 3.06
C GLY A 85 -11.45 -1.63 2.09
N ILE A 86 -12.31 -2.55 1.64
CA ILE A 86 -11.92 -3.57 0.66
C ILE A 86 -12.02 -2.96 -0.73
N ALA A 87 -10.94 -3.07 -1.51
CA ALA A 87 -10.96 -2.64 -2.90
C ALA A 87 -10.77 -3.83 -3.84
N TRP A 88 -11.19 -3.70 -5.09
CA TRP A 88 -10.99 -4.71 -6.13
C TRP A 88 -10.25 -4.15 -7.32
N ILE A 89 -9.40 -4.99 -7.91
CA ILE A 89 -8.80 -4.69 -9.21
C ILE A 89 -9.72 -5.20 -10.33
N ARG A 90 -9.97 -4.37 -11.34
CA ARG A 90 -10.69 -4.74 -12.56
C ARG A 90 -9.85 -4.42 -13.78
N THR A 91 -9.87 -5.30 -14.77
CA THR A 91 -9.25 -5.08 -16.09
C THR A 91 -10.31 -4.60 -17.07
N GLU A 92 -9.90 -3.77 -18.04
CA GLU A 92 -10.72 -3.40 -19.21
C GLU A 92 -10.31 -4.18 -20.45
#